data_AF-A0A1V6GL73-F1
#
_entry.id   AF-A0A1V6GL73-F1
#
_cell.length_a   1.000
_cell.length_b   1.000
_cell.length_c   1.000
_cell.angle_alpha   90.00
_cell.angle_beta   90.00
_cell.angle_gamma   90.00
#
_symmetry.space_group_name_H-M   'P 1'
#
loop_
_entity.id
_entity.type
_entity.pdbx_description
1 polymer ?
#
loop_
_entity_poly.entity_id
_entity_poly.type
_entity_poly.pdbx_seq_one_letter_code
_entity_poly.pdbx_strand_id
1 'polypeptide(L)'
;MKSTGHVMVWAWLVAGVISVWAQGLLICGRCGREAQPGSAVCRHCQAALPQPKTDAPTPQPAAPAVPDAADEVGRMAGSLVEACVRQARDIEAKQPELALAYYQNALALMRLVPSGTFPASAGEAILAGNARTLQVLQRGAVPCRHCGGSGRYQLDLSKVDRRKGVKAVEGLPCAACKGAGTVPGFREVAKVKMLILQGRSEFERRQMVAGEVKVGRVLVPPALDRLLTNRQRALIMTGMPLPCRDCQMSGRKLCTACRGSGWKTCDYTGCDNGALQEPRTTGSRKEKRLNEDEVKKCPRCEGLGEIPCAICKSSGGVVCSKCDGSGLAPRCTRCSGTGLMPCRTCKGTGDVKGAPCPDCKGETMMLCPSCRGEGALSR
;
A
#
# COMPACT_ATOMS: atom_id res chain seq x y z
N MET A 1 51.84 8.07 -52.71
CA MET A 1 53.17 7.67 -52.20
C MET A 1 52.99 7.09 -50.80
N LYS A 2 53.33 5.79 -50.64
CA LYS A 2 53.70 5.01 -49.42
C LYS A 2 52.92 5.30 -48.13
N SER A 3 52.33 4.38 -47.37
CA SER A 3 52.43 2.92 -47.18
C SER A 3 51.27 2.54 -46.23
N THR A 4 50.29 1.70 -46.58
CA THR A 4 50.17 0.26 -46.23
C THR A 4 50.73 -0.15 -44.85
N GLY A 5 49.89 -0.76 -44.00
CA GLY A 5 50.33 -1.48 -42.80
C GLY A 5 49.23 -1.83 -41.77
N HIS A 6 48.45 -2.88 -42.04
CA HIS A 6 47.81 -3.81 -41.08
C HIS A 6 47.19 -3.31 -39.75
N VAL A 7 45.85 -3.27 -39.67
CA VAL A 7 45.09 -3.84 -38.53
C VAL A 7 43.74 -4.37 -39.04
N MET A 8 43.78 -5.57 -39.61
CA MET A 8 42.62 -6.46 -39.72
C MET A 8 42.92 -7.63 -38.77
N VAL A 9 41.88 -8.24 -38.20
CA VAL A 9 41.90 -9.32 -37.18
C VAL A 9 41.79 -8.81 -35.73
N TRP A 10 40.58 -8.44 -35.32
CA TRP A 10 40.10 -8.60 -33.94
C TRP A 10 38.83 -9.45 -33.97
N ALA A 11 39.03 -10.72 -34.32
CA ALA A 11 38.14 -11.79 -33.98
C ALA A 11 38.85 -12.63 -32.91
N TRP A 12 38.12 -13.05 -31.88
CA TRP A 12 38.49 -14.08 -30.89
C TRP A 12 39.50 -13.74 -29.78
N LEU A 13 39.09 -12.98 -28.75
CA LEU A 13 39.76 -13.02 -27.43
C LEU A 13 38.80 -12.81 -26.24
N VAL A 14 37.79 -13.66 -26.09
CA VAL A 14 37.12 -13.93 -24.77
C VAL A 14 37.04 -15.44 -24.47
N ALA A 15 37.85 -16.25 -25.16
CA ALA A 15 38.00 -17.68 -24.88
C ALA A 15 39.34 -17.99 -24.17
N GLY A 16 39.65 -17.22 -23.12
CA GLY A 16 40.97 -17.22 -22.48
C GLY A 16 40.96 -17.41 -20.96
N VAL A 17 39.98 -18.12 -20.40
CA VAL A 17 39.94 -18.42 -18.94
C VAL A 17 39.85 -19.92 -18.61
N ILE A 18 39.88 -20.84 -19.59
CA ILE A 18 39.79 -22.29 -19.29
C ILE A 18 40.84 -23.12 -20.04
N SER A 19 42.10 -22.70 -20.00
CA SER A 19 43.21 -23.46 -20.60
C SER A 19 44.42 -23.59 -19.66
N VAL A 20 44.19 -23.97 -18.40
CA VAL A 20 45.27 -24.35 -17.46
C VAL A 20 45.45 -25.89 -17.38
N TRP A 21 44.65 -26.68 -18.09
CA TRP A 21 44.75 -28.16 -18.09
C TRP A 21 45.64 -28.74 -19.21
N ALA A 22 46.47 -27.92 -19.86
CA ALA A 22 47.26 -28.34 -21.02
C ALA A 22 48.76 -28.63 -20.73
N GLN A 23 49.15 -28.75 -19.46
CA GLN A 23 50.50 -29.20 -19.08
C GLN A 23 50.36 -30.36 -18.12
N GLY A 24 50.39 -31.58 -18.65
CA GLY A 24 50.17 -32.85 -17.95
C GLY A 24 51.24 -33.21 -16.93
N LEU A 25 51.39 -32.38 -15.90
CA LEU A 25 52.24 -32.64 -14.75
C LEU A 25 51.46 -33.51 -13.75
N LEU A 26 51.70 -34.81 -13.76
CA LEU A 26 51.15 -35.75 -12.78
C LEU A 26 52.14 -35.88 -11.62
N ILE A 27 51.76 -35.48 -10.40
CA ILE A 27 52.61 -35.62 -9.21
C ILE A 27 52.12 -36.84 -8.41
N CYS A 28 53.04 -37.72 -8.02
CA CYS A 28 52.70 -38.86 -7.17
C CYS A 28 52.31 -38.39 -5.77
N GLY A 29 51.06 -38.63 -5.36
CA GLY A 29 50.58 -38.27 -4.04
C GLY A 29 51.27 -38.97 -2.86
N ARG A 30 52.06 -40.03 -3.11
CA ARG A 30 52.77 -40.77 -2.05
C ARG A 30 54.21 -40.31 -1.81
N CYS A 31 54.96 -39.99 -2.86
CA CYS A 31 56.37 -39.61 -2.74
C CYS A 31 56.69 -38.20 -3.26
N GLY A 32 55.69 -37.47 -3.77
CA GLY A 32 55.83 -36.08 -4.23
C GLY A 32 56.64 -35.91 -5.52
N ARG A 33 57.12 -36.99 -6.15
CA ARG A 33 57.85 -36.92 -7.41
C ARG A 33 56.91 -36.87 -8.60
N GLU A 34 57.33 -36.13 -9.62
CA GLU A 34 56.68 -36.08 -10.91
C GLU A 34 56.67 -37.46 -11.58
N ALA A 35 55.52 -37.82 -12.11
CA ALA A 35 55.27 -39.04 -12.82
C ALA A 35 55.15 -38.76 -14.32
N GLN A 36 55.58 -39.74 -15.11
CA GLN A 36 55.54 -39.64 -16.55
C GLN A 36 54.06 -39.65 -17.01
N PRO A 37 53.66 -38.76 -17.94
CA PRO A 37 52.30 -38.74 -18.46
C PRO A 37 51.88 -40.11 -19.00
N GLY A 38 50.74 -40.65 -18.54
CA GLY A 38 50.22 -41.96 -18.96
C GLY A 38 50.75 -43.17 -18.18
N SER A 39 51.67 -42.99 -17.22
CA SER A 39 52.09 -44.09 -16.35
C SER A 39 51.02 -44.43 -15.30
N ALA A 40 50.68 -45.72 -15.16
CA ALA A 40 49.70 -46.19 -14.17
C ALA A 40 50.29 -46.28 -12.75
N VAL A 41 51.61 -46.33 -12.63
CA VAL A 41 52.35 -46.46 -11.36
C VAL A 41 53.55 -45.52 -11.30
N CYS A 42 53.85 -45.02 -10.11
CA CYS A 42 54.99 -44.16 -9.86
C CYS A 42 56.29 -44.96 -9.94
N ARG A 43 57.23 -44.52 -10.79
CA ARG A 43 58.50 -45.23 -11.01
C ARG A 43 59.41 -45.28 -9.77
N HIS A 44 59.24 -44.37 -8.82
CA HIS A 44 60.09 -44.28 -7.62
C HIS A 44 59.56 -45.11 -6.44
N CYS A 45 58.25 -45.14 -6.21
CA CYS A 45 57.67 -45.82 -5.05
C CYS A 45 56.65 -46.92 -5.39
N GLN A 46 56.45 -47.18 -6.69
CA GLN A 46 55.50 -48.14 -7.25
C GLN A 46 54.03 -47.94 -6.85
N ALA A 47 53.67 -46.81 -6.24
CA ALA A 47 52.28 -46.48 -5.93
C ALA A 47 51.46 -46.19 -7.19
N ALA A 48 50.20 -46.61 -7.20
CA ALA A 48 49.27 -46.32 -8.30
C ALA A 48 49.03 -44.81 -8.46
N LEU A 49 49.01 -44.35 -9.71
CA LEU A 49 48.76 -42.97 -10.07
C LEU A 49 47.29 -42.79 -10.49
N PRO A 50 46.68 -41.62 -10.25
CA PRO A 50 45.30 -41.36 -10.61
C PRO A 50 45.13 -41.35 -12.13
N GLN A 51 44.30 -42.25 -12.65
CA GLN A 51 43.91 -42.30 -14.07
C GLN A 51 42.76 -41.31 -14.31
N PRO A 52 42.79 -40.51 -15.40
CA PRO A 52 41.65 -39.68 -15.78
C PRO A 52 40.48 -40.57 -16.20
N LYS A 53 39.29 -40.36 -15.61
CA LYS A 53 38.07 -41.09 -15.98
C LYS A 53 37.60 -40.65 -17.37
N THR A 54 37.49 -41.58 -18.31
CA THR A 54 37.14 -41.35 -19.72
C THR A 54 35.64 -41.34 -20.02
N ASP A 55 34.76 -41.25 -19.01
CA ASP A 55 33.31 -41.22 -19.22
C ASP A 55 32.73 -39.87 -18.74
N ALA A 56 32.89 -38.84 -19.58
CA ALA A 56 32.04 -37.65 -19.52
C ALA A 56 31.08 -37.71 -20.71
N PRO A 57 29.75 -37.71 -20.49
CA PRO A 57 28.79 -37.64 -21.60
C PRO A 57 29.00 -36.33 -22.36
N THR A 58 29.07 -36.43 -23.69
CA THR A 58 29.14 -35.30 -24.60
C THR A 58 28.03 -34.28 -24.30
N PRO A 59 28.31 -32.97 -24.17
CA PRO A 59 27.25 -31.98 -23.98
C PRO A 59 26.37 -31.94 -25.22
N GLN A 60 25.12 -32.37 -25.10
CA GLN A 60 24.11 -32.08 -26.11
C GLN A 60 23.91 -30.56 -26.17
N PRO A 61 23.81 -29.95 -27.36
CA PRO A 61 23.47 -28.53 -27.47
C PRO A 61 22.13 -28.30 -26.80
N ALA A 62 22.11 -27.40 -25.81
CA ALA A 62 20.91 -27.05 -25.06
C ALA A 62 19.80 -26.63 -26.02
N ALA A 63 18.67 -27.34 -25.96
CA ALA A 63 17.43 -26.87 -26.55
C ALA A 63 17.15 -25.44 -26.05
N PRO A 64 16.54 -24.56 -26.87
CA PRO A 64 16.18 -23.21 -26.43
C PRO A 64 15.38 -23.31 -25.13
N ALA A 65 15.86 -22.62 -24.09
CA ALA A 65 15.27 -22.66 -22.76
C ALA A 65 13.80 -22.22 -22.85
N VAL A 66 12.89 -23.15 -22.59
CA VAL A 66 11.51 -22.81 -22.22
C VAL A 66 11.63 -21.90 -20.98
N PRO A 67 11.02 -20.71 -20.96
CA PRO A 67 11.12 -19.85 -19.78
C PRO A 67 10.69 -20.63 -18.54
N ASP A 68 11.46 -20.55 -17.46
CA ASP A 68 11.05 -21.12 -16.19
C ASP A 68 9.67 -20.51 -15.82
N ALA A 69 8.75 -21.33 -15.30
CA ALA A 69 7.43 -20.87 -14.90
C ALA A 69 7.51 -19.70 -13.90
N ALA A 70 8.57 -19.65 -13.09
CA ALA A 70 8.86 -18.51 -12.21
C ALA A 70 9.14 -17.21 -12.99
N ASP A 71 9.89 -17.29 -14.09
CA ASP A 71 10.17 -16.14 -14.97
C ASP A 71 8.92 -15.67 -15.70
N GLU A 72 8.05 -16.59 -16.10
CA GLU A 72 6.75 -16.25 -16.71
C GLU A 72 5.83 -15.52 -15.73
N VAL A 73 5.69 -16.01 -14.49
CA VAL A 73 4.93 -15.35 -13.43
C VAL A 73 5.45 -13.93 -13.20
N GLY A 74 6.78 -13.76 -13.13
CA GLY A 74 7.42 -12.45 -12.95
C GLY A 74 7.12 -11.48 -14.10
N ARG A 75 7.23 -11.94 -15.35
CA ARG A 75 6.91 -11.12 -16.54
C ARG A 75 5.43 -10.72 -16.59
N MET A 76 4.52 -11.65 -16.35
CA MET A 76 3.07 -11.37 -16.30
C MET A 76 2.72 -10.40 -15.17
N ALA A 77 3.31 -10.59 -13.98
CA ALA A 77 3.10 -9.67 -12.87
C ALA A 77 3.63 -8.26 -13.19
N GLY A 78 4.81 -8.16 -13.83
CA GLY A 78 5.39 -6.89 -14.26
C GLY A 78 4.47 -6.11 -15.21
N SER A 79 3.95 -6.77 -16.25
CA SER A 79 3.04 -6.11 -17.20
C SER A 79 1.73 -5.65 -16.54
N LEU A 80 1.20 -6.44 -15.60
CA LEU A 80 0.01 -6.07 -14.83
C LEU A 80 0.27 -4.91 -13.88
N VAL A 81 1.45 -4.83 -13.26
CA VAL A 81 1.85 -3.68 -12.42
C VAL A 81 1.87 -2.41 -13.26
N GLU A 82 2.51 -2.42 -14.43
CA GLU A 82 2.54 -1.25 -15.32
C GLU A 82 1.14 -0.83 -15.76
N ALA A 83 0.29 -1.80 -16.15
CA ALA A 83 -1.09 -1.53 -16.55
C ALA A 83 -1.90 -0.92 -15.40
N CYS A 84 -1.80 -1.46 -14.19
CA CYS A 84 -2.49 -0.93 -13.02
C CYS A 84 -2.00 0.49 -12.68
N VAL A 85 -0.69 0.75 -12.70
CA VAL A 85 -0.14 2.07 -12.40
C VAL A 85 -0.53 3.10 -13.44
N ARG A 86 -0.54 2.73 -14.73
CA ARG A 86 -1.01 3.59 -15.81
C ARG A 86 -2.48 3.98 -15.61
N GLN A 87 -3.35 2.98 -15.44
CA GLN A 87 -4.78 3.23 -15.19
C GLN A 87 -5.02 4.06 -13.93
N ALA A 88 -4.28 3.81 -12.85
CA ALA A 88 -4.38 4.58 -11.62
C ALA A 88 -4.09 6.07 -11.87
N ARG A 89 -2.99 6.39 -12.57
CA ARG A 89 -2.60 7.77 -12.89
C ARG A 89 -3.61 8.48 -13.78
N ASP A 90 -4.14 7.79 -14.79
CA ASP A 90 -5.09 8.36 -15.76
C ASP A 90 -6.41 8.78 -15.09
N ILE A 91 -6.84 8.05 -14.06
CA ILE A 91 -8.10 8.29 -13.36
C ILE A 91 -7.94 9.02 -12.02
N GLU A 92 -6.72 9.16 -11.49
CA GLU A 92 -6.43 9.70 -10.14
C GLU A 92 -7.11 11.04 -9.88
N ALA A 93 -7.10 11.94 -10.86
CA ALA A 93 -7.71 13.27 -10.73
C ALA A 93 -9.26 13.25 -10.71
N LYS A 94 -9.88 12.25 -11.35
CA LYS A 94 -11.34 12.16 -11.55
C LYS A 94 -12.01 11.21 -10.55
N GLN A 95 -11.37 10.09 -10.24
CA GLN A 95 -11.87 8.99 -9.42
C GLN A 95 -10.75 8.47 -8.50
N PRO A 96 -10.34 9.26 -7.48
CA PRO A 96 -9.23 8.88 -6.60
C PRO A 96 -9.50 7.60 -5.81
N GLU A 97 -10.76 7.27 -5.50
CA GLU A 97 -11.16 6.03 -4.86
C GLU A 97 -10.91 4.79 -5.72
N LEU A 98 -11.11 4.91 -7.03
CA LEU A 98 -10.84 3.84 -7.97
C LEU A 98 -9.33 3.72 -8.22
N ALA A 99 -8.63 4.85 -8.39
CA ALA A 99 -7.17 4.88 -8.52
C ALA A 99 -6.47 4.21 -7.32
N LEU A 100 -6.98 4.45 -6.09
CA LEU A 100 -6.48 3.81 -4.88
C LEU A 100 -6.52 2.27 -5.01
N ALA A 101 -7.60 1.69 -5.54
CA ALA A 101 -7.73 0.25 -5.72
C ALA A 101 -6.73 -0.31 -6.76
N TYR A 102 -6.49 0.42 -7.85
CA TYR A 102 -5.46 0.05 -8.84
C TYR A 102 -4.05 0.09 -8.24
N TYR A 103 -3.70 1.14 -7.50
CA TYR A 103 -2.40 1.20 -6.80
C TYR A 103 -2.24 0.05 -5.80
N GLN A 104 -3.29 -0.31 -5.06
CA GLN A 104 -3.25 -1.44 -4.14
C GLN A 104 -3.02 -2.78 -4.87
N ASN A 105 -3.70 -2.99 -6.01
CA ASN A 105 -3.52 -4.20 -6.80
C ASN A 105 -2.09 -4.29 -7.34
N ALA A 106 -1.54 -3.17 -7.83
CA ALA A 106 -0.15 -3.05 -8.27
C ALA A 106 0.84 -3.37 -7.15
N LEU A 107 0.65 -2.84 -5.93
CA LEU A 107 1.52 -3.13 -4.79
C LEU A 107 1.54 -4.61 -4.42
N ALA A 108 0.40 -5.29 -4.50
CA ALA A 108 0.33 -6.72 -4.25
C ALA A 108 1.07 -7.52 -5.34
N LEU A 109 0.83 -7.20 -6.62
CA LEU A 109 1.46 -7.85 -7.76
C LEU A 109 2.96 -7.62 -7.85
N MET A 110 3.44 -6.44 -7.43
CA MET A 110 4.86 -6.10 -7.45
C MET A 110 5.71 -7.04 -6.59
N ARG A 111 5.10 -7.75 -5.63
CA ARG A 111 5.78 -8.75 -4.80
C ARG A 111 6.14 -10.03 -5.58
N LEU A 112 5.52 -10.27 -6.74
CA LEU A 112 5.88 -11.38 -7.64
C LEU A 112 6.96 -11.00 -8.66
N VAL A 113 7.27 -9.71 -8.78
CA VAL A 113 8.18 -9.22 -9.81
C VAL A 113 9.63 -9.43 -9.35
N PRO A 114 10.49 -10.03 -10.19
CA PRO A 114 11.90 -10.21 -9.88
C PRO A 114 12.61 -8.88 -9.60
N SER A 115 13.63 -8.95 -8.74
CA SER A 115 14.48 -7.77 -8.48
C SER A 115 15.20 -7.35 -9.76
N GLY A 116 15.26 -6.05 -10.03
CA GLY A 116 15.89 -5.50 -11.23
C GLY A 116 14.97 -5.36 -12.45
N THR A 117 13.74 -5.90 -12.43
CA THR A 117 12.76 -5.67 -13.52
C THR A 117 12.33 -4.20 -13.63
N PHE A 118 12.22 -3.52 -12.49
CA PHE A 118 11.88 -2.10 -12.41
C PHE A 118 13.02 -1.30 -11.79
N PRO A 119 13.11 0.02 -12.09
CA PRO A 119 14.02 0.90 -11.36
C PRO A 119 13.66 0.91 -9.87
N ALA A 120 14.65 1.11 -8.99
CA ALA A 120 14.45 1.10 -7.54
C ALA A 120 13.35 2.08 -7.07
N SER A 121 13.16 3.19 -7.79
CA SER A 121 12.14 4.21 -7.49
C SER A 121 10.71 3.80 -7.86
N ALA A 122 10.51 2.71 -8.61
CA ALA A 122 9.17 2.32 -9.05
C ALA A 122 8.26 1.95 -7.86
N GLY A 123 8.77 1.15 -6.92
CA GLY A 123 8.01 0.77 -5.72
C GLY A 123 7.63 2.00 -4.88
N GLU A 124 8.57 2.92 -4.70
CA GLU A 124 8.33 4.19 -3.98
C GLU A 124 7.27 5.05 -4.68
N ALA A 125 7.29 5.12 -6.01
CA ALA A 125 6.31 5.87 -6.78
C ALA A 125 4.89 5.31 -6.63
N ILE A 126 4.74 3.99 -6.58
CA ILE A 126 3.43 3.33 -6.37
C ILE A 126 2.95 3.56 -4.94
N LEU A 127 3.82 3.42 -3.93
CA LEU A 127 3.50 3.72 -2.53
C LEU A 127 3.09 5.18 -2.35
N ALA A 128 3.81 6.10 -3.00
CA ALA A 128 3.49 7.51 -2.95
C ALA A 128 2.14 7.82 -3.64
N GLY A 129 1.82 7.18 -4.77
CA GLY A 129 0.51 7.26 -5.41
C GLY A 129 -0.62 6.75 -4.53
N ASN A 130 -0.41 5.61 -3.86
CA ASN A 130 -1.34 5.05 -2.88
C ASN A 130 -1.59 5.99 -1.70
N ALA A 131 -0.53 6.54 -1.12
CA ALA A 131 -0.63 7.46 0.00
C ALA A 131 -1.32 8.77 -0.38
N ARG A 132 -0.99 9.35 -1.55
CA ARG A 132 -1.62 10.57 -2.05
C ARG A 132 -3.10 10.38 -2.33
N THR A 133 -3.50 9.31 -3.03
CA THR A 133 -4.91 9.00 -3.28
C THR A 133 -5.70 8.84 -1.99
N LEU A 134 -5.16 8.10 -1.01
CA LEU A 134 -5.78 7.99 0.30
C LEU A 134 -5.90 9.33 1.03
N GLN A 135 -4.87 10.18 0.97
CA GLN A 135 -4.88 11.51 1.56
C GLN A 135 -5.93 12.43 0.92
N VAL A 136 -6.09 12.39 -0.40
CA VAL A 136 -7.12 13.14 -1.15
C VAL A 136 -8.52 12.67 -0.79
N LEU A 137 -8.71 11.38 -0.53
CA LEU A 137 -9.99 10.87 -0.03
C LEU A 137 -10.27 11.36 1.39
N GLN A 138 -9.26 11.41 2.26
CA GLN A 138 -9.41 11.78 3.67
C GLN A 138 -9.50 13.28 3.92
N ARG A 139 -8.87 14.11 3.08
CA ARG A 139 -8.76 15.56 3.25
C ARG A 139 -9.38 16.31 2.09
N GLY A 140 -9.82 17.53 2.32
CA GLY A 140 -10.36 18.37 1.25
C GLY A 140 -11.03 19.63 1.78
N ALA A 141 -11.74 20.30 0.90
CA ALA A 141 -12.59 21.43 1.25
C ALA A 141 -13.77 20.93 2.09
N VAL A 142 -13.89 21.46 3.31
CA VAL A 142 -15.03 21.26 4.20
C VAL A 142 -15.78 22.58 4.36
N PRO A 143 -17.11 22.57 4.55
CA PRO A 143 -17.88 23.80 4.70
C PRO A 143 -17.36 24.64 5.88
N CYS A 144 -17.16 25.93 5.64
CA CYS A 144 -16.73 26.87 6.66
C CYS A 144 -17.86 27.05 7.68
N ARG A 145 -17.59 26.69 8.94
CA ARG A 145 -18.60 26.75 10.02
C ARG A 145 -19.06 28.17 10.35
N HIS A 146 -18.18 29.17 10.26
CA HIS A 146 -18.54 30.57 10.51
C HIS A 146 -19.62 31.12 9.58
N CYS A 147 -19.72 30.57 8.36
CA CYS A 147 -20.72 31.00 7.38
C CYS A 147 -21.64 29.86 6.93
N GLY A 148 -21.58 28.70 7.58
CA GLY A 148 -22.32 27.51 7.18
C GLY A 148 -22.08 27.08 5.73
N GLY A 149 -20.94 27.43 5.13
CA GLY A 149 -20.67 27.18 3.71
C GLY A 149 -20.95 28.35 2.76
N SER A 150 -21.64 29.41 3.20
CA SER A 150 -22.10 30.48 2.29
C SER A 150 -20.98 31.37 1.73
N GLY A 151 -19.82 31.38 2.39
CA GLY A 151 -18.71 32.28 2.08
C GLY A 151 -18.96 33.74 2.43
N ARG A 152 -20.16 34.09 2.93
CA ARG A 152 -20.57 35.46 3.22
C ARG A 152 -20.54 35.74 4.71
N TYR A 153 -20.37 37.01 5.06
CA TYR A 153 -20.55 37.48 6.43
C TYR A 153 -21.99 37.18 6.88
N GLN A 154 -22.14 36.66 8.09
CA GLN A 154 -23.44 36.31 8.66
C GLN A 154 -23.81 37.32 9.75
N LEU A 155 -25.01 37.87 9.64
CA LEU A 155 -25.60 38.79 10.60
C LEU A 155 -26.80 38.12 11.25
N ASP A 156 -26.79 38.03 12.58
CA ASP A 156 -27.91 37.53 13.35
C ASP A 156 -28.96 38.65 13.53
N LEU A 157 -30.09 38.52 12.84
CA LEU A 157 -31.20 39.46 12.90
C LEU A 157 -32.25 39.09 13.96
N SER A 158 -32.05 37.99 14.69
CA SER A 158 -33.00 37.50 15.70
C SER A 158 -33.25 38.52 16.82
N LYS A 159 -32.31 39.47 16.97
CA LYS A 159 -32.37 40.58 17.92
C LYS A 159 -33.23 41.75 17.44
N VAL A 160 -33.43 41.91 16.13
CA VAL A 160 -34.29 42.94 15.55
C VAL A 160 -35.71 42.41 15.37
N ASP A 161 -35.82 41.14 15.00
CA ASP A 161 -37.09 40.44 14.82
C ASP A 161 -36.86 38.97 15.16
N ARG A 162 -37.48 38.48 16.24
CA ARG A 162 -37.32 37.08 16.71
C ARG A 162 -37.69 36.03 15.65
N ARG A 163 -38.47 36.41 14.63
CA ARG A 163 -38.81 35.52 13.50
C ARG A 163 -37.71 35.46 12.43
N LYS A 164 -36.79 36.44 12.41
CA LYS A 164 -35.70 36.52 11.45
C LYS A 164 -34.44 35.94 12.07
N GLY A 165 -34.03 34.75 11.63
CA GLY A 165 -32.77 34.13 12.06
C GLY A 165 -31.52 34.79 11.48
N VAL A 166 -30.43 34.03 11.45
CA VAL A 166 -29.16 34.44 10.85
C VAL A 166 -29.28 34.59 9.33
N LYS A 167 -28.89 35.76 8.80
CA LYS A 167 -28.88 36.03 7.35
C LYS A 167 -27.47 36.34 6.85
N ALA A 168 -27.16 35.85 5.66
CA ALA A 168 -25.96 36.26 4.94
C ALA A 168 -26.11 37.69 4.42
N VAL A 169 -25.13 38.54 4.71
CA VAL A 169 -25.08 39.91 4.22
C VAL A 169 -24.49 39.91 2.81
N GLU A 170 -25.11 40.65 1.89
CA GLU A 170 -24.61 40.79 0.53
C GLU A 170 -23.35 41.67 0.49
N GLY A 171 -22.39 41.33 -0.38
CA GLY A 171 -21.17 42.11 -0.61
C GLY A 171 -20.06 41.94 0.44
N LEU A 172 -20.33 41.41 1.63
CA LEU A 172 -19.29 41.19 2.66
C LEU A 172 -18.82 39.72 2.71
N PRO A 173 -17.52 39.43 2.47
CA PRO A 173 -17.00 38.08 2.57
C PRO A 173 -16.90 37.62 4.03
N CYS A 174 -17.05 36.32 4.26
CA CYS A 174 -16.81 35.71 5.56
C CYS A 174 -15.32 35.86 5.93
N ALA A 175 -15.03 36.43 7.10
CA ALA A 175 -13.65 36.65 7.56
C ALA A 175 -12.85 35.34 7.71
N ALA A 176 -13.51 34.24 8.11
CA ALA A 176 -12.83 32.98 8.39
C ALA A 176 -12.39 32.23 7.12
N CYS A 177 -13.23 32.19 6.08
CA CYS A 177 -12.90 31.53 4.81
C CYS A 177 -12.58 32.50 3.67
N LYS A 178 -12.53 33.81 3.95
CA LYS A 178 -12.22 34.88 2.98
C LYS A 178 -13.08 34.81 1.72
N GLY A 179 -14.36 34.50 1.85
CA GLY A 179 -15.27 34.37 0.71
C GLY A 179 -15.40 32.96 0.12
N ALA A 180 -14.48 32.04 0.40
CA ALA A 180 -14.44 30.73 -0.28
C ALA A 180 -15.58 29.76 0.11
N GLY A 181 -16.28 30.03 1.22
CA GLY A 181 -17.31 29.13 1.77
C GLY A 181 -16.77 27.82 2.34
N THR A 182 -15.53 27.46 2.04
CA THR A 182 -14.90 26.22 2.48
C THR A 182 -13.53 26.49 3.08
N VAL A 183 -13.06 25.56 3.91
CA VAL A 183 -11.73 25.57 4.51
C VAL A 183 -11.07 24.20 4.32
N PRO A 184 -9.73 24.11 4.24
CA PRO A 184 -9.05 22.83 4.19
C PRO A 184 -9.26 22.08 5.50
N GLY A 185 -9.66 20.81 5.42
CA GLY A 185 -9.93 20.00 6.61
C GLY A 185 -10.00 18.51 6.31
N PHE A 186 -10.36 17.75 7.33
CA PHE A 186 -10.66 16.33 7.19
C PHE A 186 -12.12 16.15 6.76
N ARG A 187 -12.32 15.31 5.75
CA ARG A 187 -13.68 14.86 5.39
C ARG A 187 -14.24 13.98 6.49
N GLU A 188 -15.56 13.92 6.54
CA GLU A 188 -16.28 13.06 7.47
C GLU A 188 -15.87 11.60 7.29
N VAL A 189 -15.53 10.93 8.40
CA VAL A 189 -15.00 9.55 8.39
C VAL A 189 -15.95 8.58 7.68
N ALA A 190 -17.27 8.74 7.86
CA ALA A 190 -18.27 7.90 7.19
C ALA A 190 -18.21 8.03 5.67
N LYS A 191 -18.14 9.27 5.16
CA LYS A 191 -18.02 9.55 3.72
C LYS A 191 -16.73 8.97 3.14
N VAL A 192 -15.61 9.10 3.86
CA VAL A 192 -14.32 8.52 3.42
C VAL A 192 -14.41 6.99 3.29
N LYS A 193 -14.99 6.31 4.30
CA LYS A 193 -15.19 4.86 4.26
C LYS A 193 -16.03 4.43 3.06
N MET A 194 -17.14 5.13 2.82
CA MET A 194 -18.01 4.86 1.68
C MET A 194 -17.29 5.00 0.35
N LEU A 195 -16.49 6.06 0.16
CA LEU A 195 -15.70 6.26 -1.06
C LEU A 195 -14.70 5.12 -1.29
N ILE A 196 -13.95 4.72 -0.25
CA ILE A 196 -12.99 3.61 -0.36
C ILE A 196 -13.69 2.29 -0.74
N LEU A 197 -14.83 2.00 -0.12
CA LEU A 197 -15.62 0.81 -0.45
C LEU A 197 -16.18 0.86 -1.87
N GLN A 198 -16.69 2.02 -2.30
CA GLN A 198 -17.23 2.22 -3.65
C GLN A 198 -16.15 2.02 -4.71
N GLY A 199 -15.00 2.69 -4.57
CA GLY A 199 -13.89 2.57 -5.50
C GLY A 199 -13.38 1.14 -5.60
N ARG A 200 -13.36 0.41 -4.48
CA ARG A 200 -13.00 -1.01 -4.46
C ARG A 200 -14.01 -1.90 -5.17
N SER A 201 -15.31 -1.72 -4.91
CA SER A 201 -16.36 -2.49 -5.59
C SER A 201 -16.38 -2.22 -7.09
N GLU A 202 -16.15 -0.98 -7.48
CA GLU A 202 -16.05 -0.60 -8.89
C GLU A 202 -14.83 -1.21 -9.57
N PHE A 203 -13.66 -1.19 -8.92
CA PHE A 203 -12.46 -1.88 -9.40
C PHE A 203 -12.75 -3.36 -9.65
N GLU A 204 -13.30 -4.05 -8.65
CA GLU A 204 -13.63 -5.48 -8.76
C GLU A 204 -14.58 -5.75 -9.93
N ARG A 205 -15.63 -4.94 -10.07
CA ARG A 205 -16.58 -5.06 -11.18
C ARG A 205 -15.90 -4.88 -12.54
N ARG A 206 -15.05 -3.87 -12.71
CA ARG A 206 -14.32 -3.61 -13.97
C ARG A 206 -13.39 -4.76 -14.33
N GLN A 207 -12.62 -5.25 -13.34
CA GLN A 207 -11.70 -6.36 -13.56
C GLN A 207 -12.44 -7.67 -13.86
N MET A 208 -13.53 -7.97 -13.16
CA MET A 208 -14.34 -9.17 -13.45
C MET A 208 -14.95 -9.15 -14.85
N VAL A 209 -15.42 -8.00 -15.32
CA VAL A 209 -15.90 -7.84 -16.70
C VAL A 209 -14.77 -8.09 -17.71
N ALA A 210 -13.53 -7.76 -17.36
CA ALA A 210 -12.34 -8.08 -18.15
C ALA A 210 -11.92 -9.56 -18.06
N GLY A 211 -12.64 -10.40 -17.32
CA GLY A 211 -12.36 -11.84 -17.17
C GLY A 211 -11.33 -12.19 -16.09
N GLU A 212 -10.96 -11.21 -15.24
CA GLU A 212 -10.01 -11.42 -14.14
C GLU A 212 -10.62 -12.25 -13.01
N VAL A 213 -9.78 -13.03 -12.32
CA VAL A 213 -10.16 -13.87 -11.18
C VAL A 213 -9.59 -13.35 -9.87
N LYS A 214 -10.26 -13.67 -8.77
CA LYS A 214 -9.85 -13.25 -7.42
C LYS A 214 -8.87 -14.23 -6.80
N VAL A 215 -7.73 -13.70 -6.37
CA VAL A 215 -6.77 -14.37 -5.49
C VAL A 215 -6.72 -13.58 -4.17
N GLY A 216 -7.56 -13.98 -3.23
CA GLY A 216 -7.90 -13.14 -2.07
C GLY A 216 -8.55 -11.84 -2.52
N ARG A 217 -7.91 -10.72 -2.19
CA ARG A 217 -8.30 -9.37 -2.63
C ARG A 217 -7.53 -8.89 -3.88
N VAL A 218 -6.69 -9.70 -4.47
CA VAL A 218 -5.96 -9.32 -5.69
C VAL A 218 -6.72 -9.84 -6.90
N LEU A 219 -6.84 -9.03 -7.95
CA LEU A 219 -7.45 -9.44 -9.22
C LEU A 219 -6.33 -9.70 -10.22
N VAL A 220 -6.34 -10.89 -10.81
CA VAL A 220 -5.32 -11.38 -11.74
C VAL A 220 -5.94 -12.12 -12.92
N PRO A 221 -5.26 -12.19 -14.08
CA PRO A 221 -5.75 -12.98 -15.21
C PRO A 221 -5.80 -14.47 -14.85
N PRO A 222 -6.77 -15.26 -15.38
CA PRO A 222 -6.86 -16.69 -15.13
C PRO A 222 -5.57 -17.46 -15.49
N ALA A 223 -4.84 -16.99 -16.51
CA ALA A 223 -3.56 -17.57 -16.90
C ALA A 223 -2.50 -17.44 -15.79
N LEU A 224 -2.43 -16.27 -15.13
CA LEU A 224 -1.51 -16.07 -14.01
C LEU A 224 -1.93 -16.92 -12.81
N ASP A 225 -3.21 -16.94 -12.46
CA ASP A 225 -3.73 -17.71 -11.32
C ASP A 225 -3.36 -19.21 -11.38
N ARG A 226 -3.37 -19.80 -12.58
CA ARG A 226 -3.00 -21.21 -12.82
C ARG A 226 -1.52 -21.49 -12.58
N LEU A 227 -0.66 -20.50 -12.76
CA LEU A 227 0.79 -20.61 -12.58
C LEU A 227 1.24 -20.34 -11.12
N LEU A 228 0.39 -19.70 -10.31
CA LEU A 228 0.76 -19.32 -8.95
C LEU A 228 0.91 -20.54 -8.03
N THR A 229 2.12 -20.70 -7.49
CA THR A 229 2.37 -21.56 -6.33
C THR A 229 1.64 -21.05 -5.08
N ASN A 230 1.45 -21.88 -4.06
CA ASN A 230 0.90 -21.46 -2.77
C ASN A 230 1.75 -20.33 -2.14
N ARG A 231 3.08 -20.37 -2.31
CA ARG A 231 3.97 -19.31 -1.83
C ARG A 231 3.67 -17.97 -2.51
N GLN A 232 3.61 -17.97 -3.84
CA GLN A 232 3.30 -16.77 -4.62
C GLN A 232 1.87 -16.26 -4.35
N ARG A 233 0.91 -17.18 -4.23
CA ARG A 233 -0.49 -16.89 -3.86
C ARG A 233 -0.58 -16.18 -2.51
N ALA A 234 0.03 -16.75 -1.47
CA ALA A 234 0.09 -16.10 -0.16
C ALA A 234 0.86 -14.77 -0.21
N LEU A 235 1.91 -14.69 -1.03
CA LEU A 235 2.70 -13.47 -1.18
C LEU A 235 1.86 -12.30 -1.71
N ILE A 236 1.02 -12.50 -2.74
CA ILE A 236 0.13 -11.43 -3.23
C ILE A 236 -1.03 -11.15 -2.29
N MET A 237 -1.64 -12.18 -1.68
CA MET A 237 -2.73 -11.99 -0.72
C MET A 237 -2.29 -11.17 0.49
N THR A 238 -1.10 -11.47 1.04
CA THR A 238 -0.50 -10.69 2.14
C THR A 238 -0.04 -9.29 1.70
N GLY A 239 0.13 -9.05 0.40
CA GLY A 239 0.39 -7.72 -0.17
C GLY A 239 -0.84 -6.80 -0.14
N MET A 240 -2.04 -7.36 -0.08
CA MET A 240 -3.29 -6.63 0.14
C MET A 240 -4.12 -7.26 1.27
N PRO A 241 -3.68 -7.12 2.53
CA PRO A 241 -4.36 -7.73 3.67
C PRO A 241 -5.83 -7.30 3.78
N LEU A 242 -6.60 -8.10 4.52
CA LEU A 242 -7.97 -7.77 4.88
C LEU A 242 -8.06 -6.37 5.53
N PRO A 243 -9.10 -5.58 5.23
CA PRO A 243 -9.31 -4.30 5.87
C PRO A 243 -9.60 -4.49 7.36
N CYS A 244 -9.18 -3.53 8.19
CA CYS A 244 -9.64 -3.48 9.59
C CYS A 244 -11.17 -3.39 9.62
N ARG A 245 -11.85 -4.29 10.34
CA ARG A 245 -13.32 -4.31 10.40
C ARG A 245 -13.94 -2.99 10.88
N ASP A 246 -13.27 -2.28 11.78
CA ASP A 246 -13.86 -1.09 12.42
C ASP A 246 -13.67 0.18 11.57
N CYS A 247 -12.55 0.32 10.86
CA CYS A 247 -12.25 1.51 10.07
C CYS A 247 -12.29 1.27 8.55
N GLN A 248 -12.35 0.02 8.09
CA GLN A 248 -12.47 -0.35 6.68
C GLN A 248 -11.43 0.38 5.79
N MET A 249 -10.15 0.22 6.13
CA MET A 249 -9.00 0.89 5.48
C MET A 249 -8.89 2.41 5.62
N SER A 250 -9.88 3.10 6.18
CA SER A 250 -9.75 4.56 6.40
C SER A 250 -8.71 4.95 7.46
N GLY A 251 -8.26 4.00 8.29
CA GLY A 251 -7.34 4.26 9.41
C GLY A 251 -7.93 5.13 10.53
N ARG A 252 -9.18 5.58 10.41
CA ARG A 252 -9.81 6.53 11.33
C ARG A 252 -11.19 6.05 11.79
N LYS A 253 -11.57 6.46 12.99
CA LYS A 253 -12.92 6.28 13.55
C LYS A 253 -13.53 7.64 13.85
N LEU A 254 -14.86 7.69 13.84
CA LEU A 254 -15.60 8.85 14.31
C LEU A 254 -15.19 9.17 15.76
N CYS A 255 -14.93 10.44 16.03
CA CYS A 255 -14.69 10.88 17.40
C CYS A 255 -16.00 10.82 18.16
N THR A 256 -16.08 9.96 19.18
CA THR A 256 -17.29 9.77 20.00
C THR A 256 -17.63 11.02 20.80
N ALA A 257 -16.63 11.75 21.28
CA ALA A 257 -16.83 12.92 22.11
C ALA A 257 -17.54 14.09 21.38
N CYS A 258 -17.33 14.24 20.08
CA CYS A 258 -18.04 15.24 19.26
C CYS A 258 -18.98 14.59 18.23
N ARG A 259 -19.23 13.28 18.34
CA ARG A 259 -20.04 12.50 17.39
C ARG A 259 -19.69 12.75 15.92
N GLY A 260 -18.41 12.90 15.61
CA GLY A 260 -17.95 13.13 14.24
C GLY A 260 -17.90 14.59 13.77
N SER A 261 -18.53 15.53 14.47
CA SER A 261 -18.63 16.92 14.01
C SER A 261 -17.27 17.65 14.00
N GLY A 262 -16.37 17.26 14.90
CA GLY A 262 -15.12 17.96 15.20
C GLY A 262 -15.27 19.04 16.28
N TRP A 263 -16.49 19.34 16.70
CA TRP A 263 -16.82 20.50 17.52
C TRP A 263 -17.79 20.11 18.64
N LYS A 264 -17.75 20.86 19.73
CA LYS A 264 -18.67 20.70 20.87
C LYS A 264 -19.36 22.03 21.14
N THR A 265 -20.53 21.98 21.74
CA THR A 265 -21.17 23.18 22.27
C THR A 265 -20.23 23.87 23.25
N CYS A 266 -20.24 25.20 23.25
CA CYS A 266 -19.45 25.99 24.18
C CYS A 266 -19.91 25.69 25.61
N ASP A 267 -18.96 25.33 26.46
CA ASP A 267 -19.13 25.01 27.88
C ASP A 267 -18.77 26.21 28.78
N TYR A 268 -18.70 27.42 28.22
CA TYR A 268 -18.50 28.63 29.01
C TYR A 268 -19.78 28.97 29.77
N THR A 269 -19.66 29.27 31.06
CA THR A 269 -20.79 29.57 31.94
C THR A 269 -21.58 30.78 31.44
N GLY A 270 -22.90 30.62 31.26
CA GLY A 270 -23.78 31.66 30.74
C GLY A 270 -23.70 31.89 29.22
N CYS A 271 -22.96 31.06 28.49
CA CYS A 271 -22.92 31.11 27.02
C CYS A 271 -24.21 30.52 26.43
N ASP A 272 -25.00 31.38 25.77
CA ASP A 272 -26.12 30.98 24.92
C ASP A 272 -25.73 31.20 23.47
N ASN A 273 -25.42 30.11 22.75
CA ASN A 273 -25.05 30.12 21.33
C ASN A 273 -23.96 31.16 20.95
N GLY A 274 -22.99 31.37 21.85
CA GLY A 274 -21.87 32.28 21.63
C GLY A 274 -22.06 33.69 22.19
N ALA A 275 -23.19 33.96 22.81
CA ALA A 275 -23.50 35.22 23.47
C ALA A 275 -23.48 35.09 25.00
N LEU A 276 -23.01 36.12 25.70
CA LEU A 276 -23.20 36.32 27.14
C LEU A 276 -24.14 37.49 27.36
N GLN A 277 -25.14 37.31 28.21
CA GLN A 277 -26.02 38.39 28.66
C GLN A 277 -25.45 38.93 29.97
N GLU A 278 -25.03 40.19 29.97
CA GLU A 278 -24.62 40.89 31.18
C GLU A 278 -25.62 42.00 31.52
N PRO A 279 -26.07 42.12 32.78
CA PRO A 279 -26.88 43.24 33.20
C PRO A 279 -26.05 44.52 33.08
N ARG A 280 -26.60 45.54 32.43
CA ARG A 280 -25.90 46.82 32.24
C ARG A 280 -25.56 47.46 33.58
N THR A 281 -24.26 47.60 33.84
CA THR A 281 -23.72 48.28 35.04
C THR A 281 -23.05 49.59 34.63
N THR A 282 -23.83 50.61 34.26
CA THR A 282 -23.33 52.00 34.21
C THR A 282 -24.43 52.99 34.58
N GLY A 283 -24.03 53.98 35.38
CA GLY A 283 -24.92 54.88 36.11
C GLY A 283 -25.58 55.97 35.27
N SER A 284 -26.62 56.53 35.89
CA SER A 284 -27.01 57.94 35.77
C SER A 284 -27.53 58.46 34.44
N ARG A 285 -28.17 57.64 33.58
CA ARG A 285 -29.13 58.21 32.61
C ARG A 285 -30.25 57.23 32.24
N LYS A 286 -31.43 57.46 32.84
CA LYS A 286 -32.70 56.82 32.48
C LYS A 286 -33.20 57.34 31.12
N GLU A 287 -32.51 57.06 30.03
CA GLU A 287 -33.16 57.08 28.72
C GLU A 287 -33.64 55.67 28.42
N LYS A 288 -34.96 55.49 28.40
CA LYS A 288 -35.65 54.26 27.98
C LYS A 288 -35.18 53.88 26.56
N ARG A 289 -34.10 53.11 26.47
CA ARG A 289 -33.68 52.42 25.24
C ARG A 289 -33.99 50.93 25.45
N LEU A 290 -34.61 50.33 24.44
CA LEU A 290 -35.36 49.07 24.45
C LEU A 290 -34.65 47.79 24.93
N ASN A 291 -33.39 47.80 25.39
CA ASN A 291 -32.69 46.59 25.85
C ASN A 291 -31.93 46.86 27.17
N GLU A 292 -32.31 46.16 28.25
CA GLU A 292 -31.67 46.25 29.58
C GLU A 292 -30.35 45.46 29.67
N ASP A 293 -30.16 44.46 28.79
CA ASP A 293 -28.98 43.59 28.78
C ASP A 293 -27.96 43.97 27.69
N GLU A 294 -26.68 44.00 28.05
CA GLU A 294 -25.58 44.10 27.09
C GLU A 294 -25.17 42.69 26.65
N VAL A 295 -25.27 42.41 25.35
CA VAL A 295 -24.89 41.10 24.79
C VAL A 295 -23.46 41.15 24.29
N LYS A 296 -22.55 40.52 25.03
CA LYS A 296 -21.14 40.40 24.65
C LYS A 296 -20.89 39.08 23.94
N LYS A 297 -19.91 39.05 23.03
CA LYS A 297 -19.42 37.80 22.45
C LYS A 297 -18.76 36.98 23.56
N CYS A 298 -19.10 35.70 23.64
CA CYS A 298 -18.44 34.80 24.56
C CYS A 298 -16.94 34.74 24.24
N PRO A 299 -16.05 35.03 25.21
CA PRO A 299 -14.61 35.09 24.97
C PRO A 299 -14.01 33.71 24.66
N ARG A 300 -14.69 32.62 25.04
CA ARG A 300 -14.21 31.25 24.84
C ARG A 300 -14.48 30.69 23.44
N CYS A 301 -15.60 31.05 22.83
CA CYS A 301 -15.96 30.60 21.46
C CYS A 301 -16.00 31.75 20.46
N GLU A 302 -15.66 32.97 20.87
CA GLU A 302 -15.64 34.18 20.05
C GLU A 302 -16.96 34.48 19.31
N GLY A 303 -18.08 34.02 19.87
CA GLY A 303 -19.39 34.18 19.25
C GLY A 303 -19.86 33.00 18.37
N LEU A 304 -19.09 31.92 18.26
CA LEU A 304 -19.49 30.74 17.47
C LEU A 304 -20.53 29.84 18.15
N GLY A 305 -20.61 29.86 19.48
CA GLY A 305 -21.44 28.92 20.25
C GLY A 305 -20.90 27.49 20.31
N GLU A 306 -19.87 27.17 19.53
CA GLU A 306 -19.15 25.90 19.55
C GLU A 306 -17.65 26.13 19.76
N ILE A 307 -16.98 25.13 20.32
CA ILE A 307 -15.54 25.08 20.52
C ILE A 307 -14.94 23.83 19.85
N PRO A 308 -13.67 23.89 19.41
CA PRO A 308 -13.02 22.75 18.79
C PRO A 308 -12.94 21.58 19.77
N CYS A 309 -13.27 20.37 19.31
CA CYS A 309 -13.19 19.19 20.15
C CYS A 309 -11.72 18.90 20.49
N ALA A 310 -11.34 19.00 21.77
CA ALA A 310 -9.97 18.80 22.23
C ALA A 310 -9.39 17.41 21.86
N ILE A 311 -10.25 16.37 21.82
CA ILE A 311 -9.82 14.99 21.53
C ILE A 311 -9.40 14.82 20.07
N CYS A 312 -10.20 15.33 19.13
CA CYS A 312 -9.92 15.16 17.70
C CYS A 312 -9.34 16.40 17.03
N LYS A 313 -9.15 17.50 17.77
CA LYS A 313 -8.62 18.78 17.29
C LYS A 313 -9.31 19.24 16.00
N SER A 314 -10.65 19.30 16.04
CA SER A 314 -11.51 19.71 14.91
C SER A 314 -11.54 18.78 13.70
N SER A 315 -10.87 17.63 13.74
CA SER A 315 -10.80 16.72 12.59
C SER A 315 -11.98 15.76 12.44
N GLY A 316 -12.92 15.76 13.40
CA GLY A 316 -14.10 14.88 13.43
C GLY A 316 -13.81 13.39 13.66
N GLY A 317 -12.53 12.98 13.67
CA GLY A 317 -12.16 11.57 13.76
C GLY A 317 -10.83 11.37 14.45
N VAL A 318 -10.69 10.24 15.12
CA VAL A 318 -9.46 9.82 15.79
C VAL A 318 -8.82 8.65 15.04
N VAL A 319 -7.54 8.42 15.28
CA VAL A 319 -6.83 7.24 14.77
C VAL A 319 -7.56 5.98 15.25
N CYS A 320 -7.71 4.99 14.37
CA CYS A 320 -8.35 3.73 14.71
C CYS A 320 -7.48 2.93 15.68
N SER A 321 -7.89 2.81 16.93
CA SER A 321 -7.17 2.07 17.97
C SER A 321 -7.11 0.54 17.80
N LYS A 322 -7.87 -0.03 16.85
CA LYS A 322 -7.79 -1.48 16.57
C LYS A 322 -6.71 -1.84 15.56
N CYS A 323 -6.24 -0.87 14.78
CA CYS A 323 -5.23 -1.07 13.76
C CYS A 323 -4.13 0.00 13.82
N ASP A 324 -4.12 0.82 14.87
CA ASP A 324 -3.21 1.94 15.10
C ASP A 324 -3.04 2.84 13.88
N GLY A 325 -4.14 3.07 13.16
CA GLY A 325 -4.17 3.91 11.97
C GLY A 325 -3.76 3.22 10.66
N SER A 326 -3.22 2.00 10.70
CA SER A 326 -2.81 1.27 9.48
C SER A 326 -3.97 0.98 8.52
N GLY A 327 -5.20 0.91 9.02
CA GLY A 327 -6.37 0.54 8.22
C GLY A 327 -6.50 -0.96 7.95
N LEU A 328 -5.56 -1.78 8.39
CA LEU A 328 -5.47 -3.20 8.08
C LEU A 328 -5.91 -4.08 9.25
N ALA A 329 -6.38 -5.29 8.94
CA ALA A 329 -6.71 -6.30 9.94
C ALA A 329 -5.45 -6.80 10.68
N PRO A 330 -5.59 -7.27 11.93
CA PRO A 330 -4.45 -7.82 12.66
C PRO A 330 -3.90 -9.06 11.96
N ARG A 331 -2.58 -9.24 12.06
CA ARG A 331 -1.88 -10.40 11.50
C ARG A 331 -2.44 -11.69 12.09
N CYS A 332 -2.56 -12.71 11.25
CA CYS A 332 -2.95 -14.04 11.67
C CYS A 332 -1.85 -14.61 12.57
N THR A 333 -2.17 -14.88 13.84
CA THR A 333 -1.23 -15.42 14.82
C THR A 333 -0.77 -16.83 14.48
N ARG A 334 -1.60 -17.61 13.78
CA ARG A 334 -1.27 -19.00 13.42
C ARG A 334 -0.13 -19.10 12.40
N CYS A 335 -0.05 -18.16 11.46
CA CYS A 335 0.99 -18.13 10.43
C CYS A 335 1.92 -16.91 10.56
N SER A 336 1.84 -16.18 11.68
CA SER A 336 2.59 -14.94 11.94
C SER A 336 2.52 -13.90 10.81
N GLY A 337 1.41 -13.86 10.07
CA GLY A 337 1.23 -12.93 8.94
C GLY A 337 1.68 -13.44 7.58
N THR A 338 2.32 -14.60 7.48
CA THR A 338 2.87 -15.12 6.21
C THR A 338 1.82 -15.69 5.26
N GLY A 339 0.63 -16.02 5.77
CA GLY A 339 -0.40 -16.70 4.99
C GLY A 339 -0.11 -18.19 4.73
N LEU A 340 1.04 -18.72 5.16
CA LEU A 340 1.49 -20.07 4.86
C LEU A 340 1.66 -20.91 6.13
N MET A 341 1.56 -22.23 5.97
CA MET A 341 1.93 -23.22 6.97
C MET A 341 2.68 -24.37 6.28
N PRO A 342 3.57 -25.09 6.97
CA PRO A 342 4.09 -26.36 6.48
C PRO A 342 2.95 -27.30 6.12
N CYS A 343 3.09 -28.01 4.99
CA CYS A 343 2.12 -29.01 4.59
C CYS A 343 1.99 -30.07 5.70
N ARG A 344 0.76 -30.36 6.15
CA ARG A 344 0.54 -31.32 7.25
C ARG A 344 0.83 -32.76 6.85
N THR A 345 0.62 -33.08 5.58
CA THR A 345 0.69 -34.44 5.05
C THR A 345 2.11 -34.86 4.78
N CYS A 346 2.91 -34.01 4.13
CA CYS A 346 4.34 -34.27 3.91
C CYS A 346 5.25 -33.61 4.95
N LYS A 347 4.71 -32.87 5.93
CA LYS A 347 5.48 -32.16 6.97
C LYS A 347 6.58 -31.24 6.41
N GLY A 348 6.40 -30.73 5.20
CA GLY A 348 7.38 -29.87 4.52
C GLY A 348 8.40 -30.58 3.64
N THR A 349 8.33 -31.91 3.45
CA THR A 349 9.23 -32.61 2.54
C THR A 349 8.86 -32.43 1.06
N GLY A 350 7.59 -32.10 0.78
CA GLY A 350 7.05 -32.02 -0.59
C GLY A 350 6.70 -33.38 -1.19
N ASP A 351 7.15 -34.47 -0.58
CA ASP A 351 7.01 -35.84 -1.08
C ASP A 351 6.21 -36.71 -0.09
N VAL A 352 5.38 -37.60 -0.63
CA VAL A 352 4.75 -38.70 0.12
C VAL A 352 4.98 -39.99 -0.66
N LYS A 353 5.85 -40.86 -0.15
CA LYS A 353 6.17 -42.18 -0.73
C LYS A 353 6.77 -42.11 -2.14
N GLY A 354 7.65 -41.14 -2.40
CA GLY A 354 8.31 -40.97 -3.70
C GLY A 354 7.45 -40.32 -4.77
N ALA A 355 6.26 -39.82 -4.41
CA ALA A 355 5.39 -39.05 -5.27
C ALA A 355 5.16 -37.63 -4.70
N PRO A 356 4.97 -36.61 -5.56
CA PRO A 356 4.60 -35.27 -5.12
C PRO A 356 3.38 -35.32 -4.20
N CYS A 357 3.49 -34.67 -3.04
CA CYS A 357 2.43 -34.68 -2.04
C CYS A 357 1.11 -34.18 -2.66
N PRO A 358 -0.01 -34.89 -2.53
CA PRO A 358 -1.26 -34.52 -3.20
C PRO A 358 -1.83 -33.19 -2.67
N ASP A 359 -1.58 -32.85 -1.40
CA ASP A 359 -2.15 -31.66 -0.77
C ASP A 359 -1.41 -30.38 -1.10
N CYS A 360 -0.08 -30.42 -1.17
CA CYS A 360 0.75 -29.26 -1.51
C CYS A 360 1.35 -29.33 -2.91
N LYS A 361 1.06 -30.39 -3.68
CA LYS A 361 1.57 -30.64 -5.04
C LYS A 361 3.09 -30.51 -5.15
N GLY A 362 3.83 -30.96 -4.13
CA GLY A 362 5.29 -30.81 -4.09
C GLY A 362 5.83 -29.54 -3.44
N GLU A 363 4.99 -28.52 -3.19
CA GLU A 363 5.47 -27.18 -2.80
C GLU A 363 5.92 -27.02 -1.34
N THR A 364 5.88 -28.08 -0.52
CA THR A 364 6.22 -28.13 0.92
C THR A 364 5.32 -27.29 1.85
N MET A 365 4.69 -26.25 1.33
CA MET A 365 3.85 -25.30 2.06
C MET A 365 2.42 -25.36 1.56
N MET A 366 1.47 -25.08 2.45
CA MET A 366 0.06 -24.94 2.15
C MET A 366 -0.44 -23.58 2.65
N LEU A 367 -1.52 -23.08 2.06
CA LEU A 367 -2.20 -21.89 2.58
C LEU A 367 -2.64 -22.14 4.03
N CYS A 368 -2.45 -21.14 4.88
CA CYS A 368 -2.84 -21.23 6.29
C CYS A 368 -4.35 -21.49 6.37
N PRO A 369 -4.82 -22.60 6.99
CA PRO A 369 -6.24 -22.94 6.99
C PRO A 369 -7.08 -21.97 7.83
N SER A 370 -6.46 -21.23 8.75
CA SER A 370 -7.18 -20.25 9.58
C SER A 370 -7.50 -18.96 8.84
N CYS A 371 -6.57 -18.43 8.04
CA CYS A 371 -6.77 -17.19 7.28
C CYS A 371 -6.86 -17.41 5.76
N ARG A 372 -6.83 -18.67 5.31
CA ARG A 372 -6.88 -19.09 3.90
C ARG A 372 -5.87 -18.40 2.98
N GLY A 373 -4.67 -18.10 3.49
CA GLY A 373 -3.63 -17.40 2.71
C GLY A 373 -3.55 -15.89 2.92
N GLU A 374 -4.56 -15.25 3.51
CA GLU A 374 -4.63 -13.78 3.66
C GLU A 374 -3.55 -13.18 4.58
N GLY A 375 -2.95 -14.00 5.45
CA GLY A 375 -2.03 -13.56 6.50
C GLY A 375 -2.64 -12.65 7.55
N ALA A 376 -3.91 -12.27 7.44
CA ALA A 376 -4.63 -11.44 8.40
C ALA A 376 -6.02 -12.02 8.66
N LEU A 377 -6.62 -11.63 9.79
CA LEU A 377 -7.99 -12.01 10.13
C LEU A 377 -8.77 -10.78 10.59
N SER A 378 -9.81 -10.42 9.83
CA SER A 378 -10.79 -9.44 10.29
C SER A 378 -11.78 -10.15 11.24
N ARG A 379 -11.30 -10.54 12.43
CA ARG A 379 -12.17 -11.02 13.50
C ARG A 379 -12.88 -9.87 14.16
#